data_AF-A0A1S8C9U2-F1
#
_entry.id   AF-A0A1S8C9U2-F1
#
_cell.length_a   1.000
_cell.length_b   1.000
_cell.length_c   1.000
_cell.angle_alpha   90.00
_cell.angle_beta   90.00
_cell.angle_gamma   90.00
#
_symmetry.space_group_name_H-M   'P 1'
#
loop_
_entity.id
_entity.type
_entity.pdbx_description
1 polymer ?
#
loop_
_entity_poly.entity_id
_entity_poly.type
_entity_poly.pdbx_seq_one_letter_code
_entity_poly.pdbx_strand_id
1 'polypeptide(L)'
;MVYPGTRAEVYDLLERLSAAAADSPDSGTPGLSLDRTRLTVRWFGEVPAAVQRVVDSADEGLTVVVQQTAFRPGDLRAEADRLRREHPDVLVAATARPEG
;
A
#
# COMPACT_ATOMS: atom_id res chain seq x y z
N MET A 1 20.17 2.80 -22.45
CA MET A 1 20.13 2.78 -20.97
C MET A 1 18.68 2.51 -20.59
N VAL A 2 18.39 1.27 -20.17
CA VAL A 2 17.05 0.87 -19.74
C VAL A 2 16.99 1.19 -18.25
N TYR A 3 16.06 2.05 -17.85
CA TYR A 3 15.85 2.34 -16.43
C TYR A 3 15.07 1.16 -15.83
N PRO A 4 15.54 0.54 -14.73
CA PRO A 4 14.79 -0.50 -14.03
C PRO A 4 13.44 0.03 -13.54
N GLY A 5 12.36 -0.73 -13.72
CA GLY A 5 11.01 -0.33 -13.38
C GLY A 5 10.45 0.69 -14.37
N THR A 6 10.13 0.25 -15.59
CA THR A 6 9.34 1.13 -16.46
C THR A 6 8.01 1.43 -15.77
N ARG A 7 7.45 2.63 -15.99
CA ARG A 7 6.16 3.02 -15.38
C ARG A 7 5.09 1.93 -15.57
N ALA A 8 5.11 1.23 -16.71
CA ALA A 8 4.23 0.11 -17.03
C ALA A 8 4.39 -1.09 -16.09
N GLU A 9 5.61 -1.57 -15.85
CA GLU A 9 5.88 -2.72 -14.96
C GLU A 9 5.33 -2.49 -13.53
N VAL A 10 5.49 -1.27 -13.01
CA VAL A 10 4.97 -0.90 -11.69
C VAL A 10 3.44 -0.93 -11.67
N TYR A 11 2.79 -0.42 -12.71
CA TYR A 11 1.33 -0.43 -12.80
C TYR A 11 0.77 -1.84 -12.97
N ASP A 12 1.40 -2.68 -13.79
CA ASP A 12 1.01 -4.08 -13.97
C ASP A 12 1.16 -4.87 -12.67
N LEU A 13 2.22 -4.61 -11.88
CA LEU A 13 2.38 -5.21 -10.56
C LEU A 13 1.30 -4.73 -9.58
N LEU A 14 0.98 -3.43 -9.56
CA LEU A 14 -0.09 -2.87 -8.73
C LEU A 14 -1.45 -3.47 -9.07
N GLU A 15 -1.75 -3.67 -10.36
CA GLU A 15 -2.98 -4.31 -10.81
C GLU A 15 -3.06 -5.76 -10.33
N ARG A 16 -1.98 -6.54 -10.49
CA ARG A 16 -1.90 -7.92 -9.99
C ARG A 16 -2.03 -8.00 -8.47
N LEU A 17 -1.43 -7.07 -7.73
CA LEU A 17 -1.58 -6.97 -6.27
C LEU A 17 -3.02 -6.66 -5.89
N SER A 18 -3.68 -5.72 -6.58
CA SER A 18 -5.08 -5.38 -6.35
C SER A 18 -5.99 -6.59 -6.58
N ALA A 19 -5.77 -7.32 -7.68
CA ALA A 19 -6.52 -8.55 -8.00
C ALA A 19 -6.29 -9.65 -6.96
N ALA A 20 -5.04 -9.84 -6.49
CA ALA A 20 -4.72 -10.83 -5.48
C ALA A 20 -5.25 -10.46 -4.08
N ALA A 21 -5.33 -9.16 -3.77
CA ALA A 21 -5.90 -8.67 -2.52
C ALA A 21 -7.43 -8.75 -2.48
N ALA A 22 -8.11 -8.71 -3.64
CA ALA A 22 -9.56 -8.92 -3.79
C ALA A 22 -10.40 -8.11 -2.79
N ASP A 23 -10.11 -6.81 -2.64
CA ASP A 23 -10.77 -5.91 -1.67
C ASP A 23 -10.69 -6.36 -0.20
N SER A 24 -9.68 -7.17 0.14
CA SER A 24 -9.44 -7.62 1.53
C SER A 24 -9.44 -6.43 2.49
N PRO A 25 -10.19 -6.52 3.61
CA PRO A 25 -10.22 -5.46 4.63
C PRO A 25 -8.87 -5.28 5.34
N ASP A 26 -7.99 -6.27 5.21
CA ASP A 26 -6.65 -6.27 5.78
C ASP A 26 -5.61 -5.61 4.84
N SER A 27 -5.99 -5.33 3.58
CA SER A 27 -5.14 -4.67 2.58
C SER A 27 -5.15 -3.16 2.72
N GLY A 28 -3.97 -2.57 2.89
CA GLY A 28 -3.77 -1.12 2.93
C GLY A 28 -3.46 -0.55 1.54
N THR A 29 -3.61 0.77 1.38
CA THR A 29 -3.21 1.43 0.13
C THR A 29 -1.69 1.25 -0.09
N PRO A 30 -1.26 0.72 -1.25
CA PRO A 30 0.15 0.57 -1.56
C PRO A 30 0.84 1.93 -1.63
N GLY A 31 2.10 1.96 -1.18
CA GLY A 31 2.94 3.15 -1.29
C GLY A 31 4.02 2.96 -2.35
N LEU A 32 4.26 3.96 -3.18
CA LEU A 32 5.35 3.96 -4.16
C LEU A 32 6.32 5.10 -3.84
N SER A 33 7.61 4.79 -3.71
CA SER A 33 8.66 5.81 -3.49
C SER A 33 8.74 6.80 -4.66
N LEU A 34 9.27 7.99 -4.42
CA LEU A 34 9.34 9.05 -5.43
C LEU A 34 10.18 8.65 -6.67
N ASP A 35 11.26 7.92 -6.44
CA ASP A 35 12.14 7.37 -7.46
C ASP A 35 11.58 6.13 -8.16
N ARG A 36 10.42 5.61 -7.69
CA ARG A 36 9.71 4.43 -8.20
C ARG A 36 10.51 3.13 -8.14
N THR A 37 11.52 3.05 -7.27
CA THR A 37 12.32 1.84 -7.07
C THR A 37 11.81 0.97 -5.92
N ARG A 38 10.87 1.48 -5.11
CA ARG A 38 10.30 0.76 -3.97
C ARG A 38 8.78 0.83 -3.93
N LEU A 39 8.16 -0.34 -3.87
CA LEU A 39 6.74 -0.53 -3.61
C LEU A 39 6.53 -1.10 -2.20
N THR A 40 5.78 -0.40 -1.36
CA THR A 40 5.39 -0.84 -0.02
C THR A 40 3.96 -1.39 -0.07
N VAL A 41 3.81 -2.69 0.18
CA VAL A 41 2.51 -3.36 0.33
C VAL A 41 2.15 -3.39 1.81
N ARG A 42 1.07 -2.70 2.19
CA ARG A 42 0.62 -2.64 3.60
C ARG A 42 -0.39 -3.74 3.87
N TRP A 43 -0.14 -4.54 4.90
CA TRP A 43 -1.02 -5.65 5.24
C TRP A 43 -1.22 -5.78 6.76
N PHE A 44 -2.45 -5.99 7.19
CA PHE A 44 -2.77 -6.32 8.56
C PHE A 44 -2.78 -7.84 8.74
N GLY A 45 -1.97 -8.35 9.66
CA GLY A 45 -1.93 -9.78 9.98
C GLY A 45 -1.24 -10.62 8.90
N GLU A 46 -1.64 -11.89 8.79
CA GLU A 46 -0.98 -12.84 7.90
C GLU A 46 -1.25 -12.49 6.42
N VAL A 47 -0.18 -12.50 5.63
CA VAL A 47 -0.23 -12.22 4.19
C VAL A 47 -0.73 -13.47 3.47
N PRO A 48 -1.82 -13.39 2.69
CA PRO A 48 -2.28 -14.53 1.90
C PRO A 48 -1.22 -14.98 0.90
N ALA A 49 -1.08 -16.29 0.72
CA ALA A 49 -0.13 -16.87 -0.22
C ALA A 49 -0.29 -16.32 -1.66
N ALA A 50 -1.51 -15.94 -2.05
CA ALA A 50 -1.75 -15.30 -3.34
C ALA A 50 -1.07 -13.93 -3.48
N VAL A 51 -1.13 -13.12 -2.42
CA VAL A 51 -0.46 -11.81 -2.37
C VAL A 51 1.05 -11.99 -2.30
N GLN A 52 1.52 -12.93 -1.47
CA GLN A 52 2.95 -13.24 -1.37
C GLN A 52 3.54 -13.66 -2.73
N ARG A 53 2.84 -14.52 -3.49
CA ARG A 53 3.26 -14.90 -4.85
C ARG A 53 3.41 -13.71 -5.80
N VAL A 54 2.58 -12.68 -5.66
CA VAL A 54 2.72 -11.47 -6.48
C VAL A 54 3.92 -10.64 -6.03
N VAL A 55 4.13 -10.49 -4.72
CA VAL A 55 5.31 -9.82 -4.16
C VAL A 55 6.60 -10.48 -4.63
N ASP A 56 6.66 -11.81 -4.61
CA ASP A 56 7.84 -12.59 -5.00
C ASP A 56 8.11 -12.54 -6.52
N SER A 57 7.14 -12.09 -7.31
CA SER A 57 7.25 -11.97 -8.78
C SER A 57 7.76 -10.60 -9.26
N ALA A 58 8.22 -9.75 -8.33
CA ALA A 58 8.74 -8.44 -8.66
C ALA A 58 10.05 -8.54 -9.47
N ASP A 59 10.21 -7.65 -10.44
CA ASP A 59 11.43 -7.57 -11.24
C ASP A 59 12.64 -7.11 -10.40
N GLU A 60 13.85 -7.51 -10.80
CA GLU A 60 15.11 -7.18 -10.10
C GLU A 60 15.33 -5.66 -9.90
N GLY A 61 14.65 -4.83 -10.69
CA GLY A 61 14.70 -3.37 -10.64
C GLY A 61 13.78 -2.71 -9.62
N LEU A 62 12.85 -3.44 -9.02
CA LEU A 62 11.81 -2.92 -8.13
C LEU A 62 11.81 -3.68 -6.81
N THR A 63 12.17 -2.98 -5.73
CA THR A 63 12.08 -3.55 -4.38
C THR A 63 10.63 -3.53 -3.90
N VAL A 64 10.05 -4.71 -3.66
CA VAL A 64 8.72 -4.82 -3.04
C VAL A 64 8.88 -5.23 -1.58
N VAL A 65 8.30 -4.46 -0.67
CA VAL A 65 8.35 -4.73 0.77
C VAL A 65 6.94 -4.87 1.31
N VAL A 66 6.68 -5.95 2.04
CA VAL A 66 5.44 -6.05 2.82
C VAL A 66 5.65 -5.39 4.18
N GLN A 67 4.90 -4.34 4.44
CA GLN A 67 4.84 -3.67 5.74
C GLN A 67 3.63 -4.17 6.52
N GLN A 68 3.92 -4.85 7.63
CA GLN A 68 2.90 -5.26 8.59
C GLN A 68 2.31 -4.04 9.32
N THR A 69 0.98 -3.97 9.39
CA THR A 69 0.27 -2.90 10.10
C THR A 69 -0.30 -3.42 11.41
N ALA A 70 -0.21 -2.60 12.47
CA ALA A 70 -0.75 -2.94 13.79
C ALA A 70 -2.29 -2.85 13.87
N PHE A 71 -2.90 -2.11 12.94
CA PHE A 71 -4.34 -1.90 12.87
C PHE A 71 -4.82 -2.19 11.45
N ARG A 72 -6.10 -2.56 11.34
CA ARG A 72 -6.73 -2.74 10.02
C ARG A 72 -6.84 -1.39 9.32
N PRO A 73 -6.58 -1.33 8.00
CA PRO A 73 -6.77 -0.11 7.21
C PRO A 73 -8.18 0.47 7.32
N GLY A 74 -9.22 -0.38 7.38
CA GLY A 74 -10.61 0.06 7.59
C GLY A 74 -10.82 0.77 8.94
N ASP A 75 -10.26 0.22 10.01
CA ASP A 75 -10.38 0.80 11.36
C ASP A 75 -9.67 2.15 11.46
N LEU A 76 -8.48 2.28 10.86
CA LEU A 76 -7.74 3.55 10.81
C LEU A 76 -8.51 4.62 10.02
N ARG A 77 -9.19 4.25 8.93
CA ARG A 77 -10.04 5.19 8.17
C ARG A 77 -11.25 5.63 8.99
N ALA A 78 -11.92 4.70 9.65
CA ALA A 78 -13.06 5.00 10.51
C ALA A 78 -12.65 5.94 11.66
N GLU A 79 -11.48 5.71 12.26
CA GLU A 79 -10.94 6.54 13.33
C GLU A 79 -10.56 7.94 12.82
N ALA A 80 -9.92 8.03 11.65
CA ALA A 80 -9.63 9.32 11.02
C ALA A 80 -10.91 10.13 10.75
N ASP A 81 -11.97 9.47 10.26
CA ASP A 81 -13.26 10.12 10.05
C ASP A 81 -13.94 10.55 11.35
N ARG A 82 -13.80 9.75 12.43
CA ARG A 82 -14.28 10.11 13.76
C ARG A 82 -13.57 11.35 14.27
N LEU A 83 -12.23 11.38 14.22
CA LEU A 83 -11.42 12.52 14.66
C LEU A 83 -11.76 13.80 13.89
N ARG A 84 -11.94 13.71 12.58
CA ARG A 84 -12.36 14.85 11.75
C ARG A 84 -13.74 15.40 12.16
N ARG A 85 -14.67 14.51 12.54
CA ARG A 85 -16.03 14.90 12.96
C ARG A 85 -16.05 15.51 14.37
N GLU A 86 -15.25 14.97 15.28
CA GLU A 86 -15.22 15.40 16.69
C GLU A 86 -14.37 16.66 16.91
N HIS A 87 -13.41 16.94 16.03
CA HIS A 87 -12.45 18.03 16.21
C HIS A 87 -12.29 18.94 14.97
N PRO A 88 -13.39 19.44 14.37
CA PRO A 88 -13.34 20.16 13.09
C PRO A 88 -12.51 21.46 13.15
N ASP A 89 -12.39 22.09 14.33
CA ASP A 89 -11.72 23.39 14.49
C ASP A 89 -10.19 23.29 14.55
N VAL A 90 -9.64 22.09 14.74
CA VAL A 90 -8.19 21.86 14.90
C VAL A 90 -7.60 20.87 13.90
N LEU A 91 -8.44 20.04 13.26
CA LEU A 91 -8.02 19.00 12.32
C LEU A 91 -8.32 19.40 10.87
N VAL A 92 -7.27 19.76 10.13
CA VAL A 92 -7.38 20.06 8.69
C VAL A 92 -7.50 18.78 7.86
N ALA A 93 -6.73 17.73 8.21
CA ALA A 93 -6.80 16.41 7.60
C ALA A 93 -6.16 15.34 8.48
N ALA A 94 -6.73 14.14 8.48
CA ALA A 94 -6.14 12.92 9.06
C ALA A 94 -6.02 11.86 7.96
N THR A 95 -4.95 11.93 7.17
CA THR A 95 -4.72 11.04 6.03
C THR A 95 -3.44 10.22 6.20
N ALA A 96 -3.31 9.14 5.42
CA ALA A 96 -2.08 8.37 5.38
C ALA A 96 -0.92 9.25 4.91
N ARG A 97 0.25 9.07 5.54
CA ARG A 97 1.49 9.73 5.09
C ARG A 97 1.88 9.18 3.70
N PRO A 98 2.25 10.04 2.74
CA PRO A 98 2.87 9.60 1.49
C PRO A 98 4.17 8.82 1.75
N GLU A 99 4.57 7.97 0.80
CA GLU A 99 5.95 7.45 0.82
C GLU A 99 6.92 8.59 0.53
N GLY A 100 8.07 8.56 1.21
CA GLY A 100 9.17 9.50 1.03
C GLY A 100 9.97 9.27 -0.24
#